data_AF-A0A954V433-F1
#
_entry.id   AF-A0A954V433-F1
#
_cell.length_a   1.000
_cell.length_b   1.000
_cell.length_c   1.000
_cell.angle_alpha   90.00
_cell.angle_beta   90.00
_cell.angle_gamma   90.00
#
_symmetry.space_group_name_H-M   'P 1'
#
loop_
_entity.id
_entity.type
_entity.pdbx_description
1 polymer ?
#
loop_
_entity_poly.entity_id
_entity_poly.type
_entity_poly.pdbx_seq_one_letter_code
_entity_poly.pdbx_strand_id
1 'polypeptide(L)'
;GVLGLLAGSLSSGFCVALFMSNAGGSWDNAKKYIESGKLGGKGSPAHKAAVVGDTVGDPFKDTSGPSLNILIKLMSIVSVVVASLVVRYSLVAQGWL
;
A
#
# COMPACT_ATOMS: atom_id res chain seq x y z
N GLY A 1 -4.00 -8.56 22.83
CA GLY A 1 -2.88 -8.71 21.87
C GLY A 1 -3.34 -8.56 20.43
N VAL A 2 -4.02 -9.58 19.88
CA VAL A 2 -4.36 -9.70 18.45
C VAL A 2 -5.21 -8.55 17.90
N LEU A 3 -6.22 -8.07 18.65
CA LEU A 3 -7.04 -6.91 18.26
C LEU A 3 -6.23 -5.62 18.07
N GLY A 4 -5.25 -5.35 18.93
CA GLY A 4 -4.38 -4.17 18.82
C GLY A 4 -3.43 -4.25 17.63
N LEU A 5 -2.92 -5.44 17.33
CA LEU A 5 -2.04 -5.67 16.19
C LEU A 5 -2.80 -5.56 14.86
N LEU A 6 -4.04 -6.04 14.81
CA LEU A 6 -4.93 -5.86 13.65
C LEU A 6 -5.32 -4.40 13.45
N ALA A 7 -5.80 -3.70 14.49
CA ALA A 7 -6.18 -2.30 14.38
C ALA A 7 -4.99 -1.38 14.01
N GLY A 8 -3.81 -1.64 14.58
CA GLY A 8 -2.59 -0.89 14.28
C GLY A 8 -2.04 -1.15 12.88
N SER A 9 -2.04 -2.40 12.43
CA SER A 9 -1.58 -2.75 11.07
C SER A 9 -2.55 -2.29 9.98
N LEU A 10 -3.87 -2.28 10.25
CA LEU A 10 -4.87 -1.77 9.31
C LEU A 10 -4.73 -0.26 9.12
N SER A 11 -4.65 0.50 10.22
CA SER A 11 -4.56 1.97 10.16
C SER A 11 -3.26 2.47 9.55
N SER A 12 -2.12 1.92 9.97
CA SER A 12 -0.80 2.28 9.41
C SER A 12 -0.64 1.80 7.96
N GLY A 13 -1.02 0.56 7.66
CA GLY A 13 -0.93 -0.02 6.32
C GLY A 13 -1.79 0.71 5.30
N PHE A 14 -3.01 1.13 5.70
CA PHE A 14 -3.91 1.89 4.82
C PHE A 14 -3.34 3.28 4.47
N CYS A 15 -2.82 4.02 5.44
CA CYS A 15 -2.20 5.33 5.20
C CYS A 15 -1.01 5.23 4.24
N VAL A 16 -0.14 4.22 4.42
CA VAL A 16 1.01 3.99 3.54
C VAL A 16 0.55 3.57 2.14
N ALA A 17 -0.48 2.73 2.02
CA ALA A 17 -1.04 2.31 0.73
C ALA A 17 -1.52 3.49 -0.13
N LEU A 18 -2.30 4.39 0.49
CA LEU A 18 -2.78 5.60 -0.18
C LEU A 18 -1.63 6.53 -0.59
N PHE A 19 -0.65 6.71 0.30
CA PHE A 19 0.51 7.54 0.01
C PHE A 19 1.31 6.99 -1.18
N MET A 20 1.64 5.69 -1.18
CA MET A 20 2.42 5.07 -2.25
C MET A 20 1.70 5.12 -3.60
N SER A 21 0.39 4.88 -3.62
CA SER A 21 -0.42 4.92 -4.85
C SER A 21 -0.53 6.34 -5.41
N ASN A 22 -0.74 7.34 -4.56
CA ASN A 22 -0.86 8.74 -5.00
C ASN A 22 0.50 9.33 -5.41
N ALA A 23 1.56 9.06 -4.64
CA ALA A 23 2.91 9.51 -4.96
C ALA A 23 3.39 8.96 -6.31
N GLY A 24 3.32 7.64 -6.51
CA GLY A 24 3.72 7.02 -7.77
C GLY A 24 2.88 7.49 -8.97
N GLY A 25 1.56 7.65 -8.81
CA GLY A 25 0.69 8.20 -9.85
C GLY A 25 0.97 9.68 -10.19
N SER A 26 1.34 10.49 -9.19
CA SER A 26 1.74 11.88 -9.41
C SER A 26 3.05 12.02 -10.17
N TRP A 27 4.04 11.17 -9.91
CA TRP A 27 5.29 11.14 -10.65
C TRP A 27 5.12 10.67 -12.11
N ASP A 28 4.27 9.66 -12.36
CA ASP A 28 3.90 9.22 -13.72
C ASP A 28 3.19 10.34 -14.51
N ASN A 29 2.25 11.03 -13.86
CA ASN A 29 1.53 12.15 -14.47
C ASN A 29 2.44 13.36 -14.71
N ALA A 30 3.38 13.66 -13.81
CA ALA A 30 4.35 14.73 -14.00
C ALA A 30 5.27 14.45 -15.20
N LYS A 31 5.71 13.20 -15.38
CA LYS A 31 6.47 12.78 -16.56
C LYS A 31 5.65 12.96 -17.84
N LYS A 32 4.41 12.45 -17.90
CA LYS A 32 3.51 12.63 -19.05
C LYS A 32 3.22 14.09 -19.37
N TYR A 33 3.07 14.92 -18.34
CA TYR A 33 2.89 16.37 -18.51
C TYR A 33 4.09 17.02 -19.19
N ILE A 34 5.31 16.64 -18.79
CA ILE A 34 6.55 17.14 -19.42
C ILE A 34 6.71 16.58 -20.84
N GLU A 35 6.33 15.33 -21.06
CA GLU A 35 6.30 14.72 -22.41
C GLU A 35 5.32 15.42 -23.35
N SER A 36 4.24 16.02 -22.83
CA SER A 36 3.27 16.80 -23.62
C SER A 36 3.77 18.17 -24.08
N GLY A 37 5.03 18.51 -23.81
CA GLY A 37 5.68 19.74 -24.28
C GLY A 37 5.66 20.90 -23.28
N LYS A 38 5.00 20.74 -22.12
CA LYS A 38 4.94 21.74 -21.05
C LYS A 38 6.15 21.52 -20.14
N LEU A 39 7.07 22.48 -20.04
CA LEU A 39 8.41 22.40 -19.38
C LEU A 39 9.53 21.77 -20.25
N GLY A 40 9.56 22.12 -21.54
CA GLY A 40 10.72 21.84 -22.41
C GLY A 40 10.65 20.55 -23.22
N GLY A 41 9.63 19.71 -23.01
CA GLY A 41 9.39 18.53 -23.85
C GLY A 41 10.34 17.37 -23.62
N LYS A 42 10.21 16.33 -24.47
CA LYS A 42 11.05 15.13 -24.41
C LYS A 42 12.52 15.46 -24.64
N GLY A 43 13.38 14.95 -23.75
CA GLY A 43 14.83 15.17 -23.79
C GLY A 43 15.33 16.39 -23.00
N SER A 44 14.43 17.20 -22.42
CA SER A 44 14.81 18.32 -21.56
C SER A 44 15.41 17.84 -20.22
N PRO A 45 16.16 18.69 -19.49
CA PRO A 45 16.63 18.37 -18.15
C PRO A 45 15.48 18.03 -17.18
N ALA A 46 14.33 18.71 -17.34
CA ALA A 46 13.12 18.44 -16.58
C ALA A 46 12.53 17.06 -16.90
N HIS A 47 12.59 16.62 -18.17
CA HIS A 47 12.16 15.28 -18.56
C HIS A 47 13.04 14.20 -17.94
N LYS A 48 14.37 14.37 -17.95
CA LYS A 48 15.29 13.43 -17.28
C LYS A 48 15.01 13.31 -15.78
N ALA A 49 14.77 14.43 -15.09
CA ALA A 49 14.43 14.42 -13.67
C ALA A 49 13.08 13.71 -13.41
N ALA A 50 12.08 13.95 -14.25
CA ALA A 50 10.78 13.29 -14.14
C ALA A 50 10.82 11.79 -14.45
N VAL A 51 11.69 11.36 -15.39
CA VAL A 51 11.93 9.94 -15.65
C VAL A 51 12.52 9.26 -14.41
N VAL A 52 13.49 9.87 -13.74
CA VAL A 52 14.05 9.32 -12.49
C VAL A 52 12.98 9.22 -11.41
N GLY A 53 12.12 10.24 -11.27
CA GLY A 53 10.99 10.23 -10.32
C GLY A 53 9.99 9.10 -10.61
N ASP A 54 9.63 8.89 -11.89
CA ASP A 54 8.78 7.78 -12.31
C ASP A 54 9.43 6.41 -12.06
N THR A 55 10.75 6.28 -12.29
CA THR A 55 11.48 5.02 -12.03
C THR A 55 11.47 4.66 -10.53
N VAL A 56 11.51 5.66 -9.65
CA VAL A 56 11.35 5.48 -8.20
C VAL A 56 9.88 5.21 -7.83
N GLY A 57 8.93 5.78 -8.57
CA GLY A 57 7.48 5.64 -8.37
C GLY A 57 6.87 4.35 -8.92
N ASP A 58 7.47 3.70 -9.92
CA ASP A 58 7.01 2.44 -10.52
C ASP A 58 6.87 1.30 -9.48
N PRO A 59 7.87 1.01 -8.61
CA PRO A 59 7.68 0.00 -7.56
C PRO A 59 6.61 0.41 -6.53
N PHE A 60 6.36 1.71 -6.36
CA PHE A 60 5.32 2.22 -5.45
C PHE A 60 3.91 2.06 -6.04
N LYS A 61 3.71 2.38 -7.32
CA LYS A 61 2.38 2.32 -7.99
C LYS A 61 2.02 0.95 -8.54
N ASP A 62 3.00 0.19 -9.04
CA ASP A 62 2.73 -1.07 -9.77
C ASP A 62 2.94 -2.33 -8.92
N THR A 63 3.74 -2.23 -7.85
CA THR A 63 4.02 -3.39 -6.96
C THR A 63 3.43 -3.18 -5.57
N SER A 64 3.82 -2.11 -4.89
CA SER A 64 3.51 -1.90 -3.45
C SER A 64 2.06 -1.45 -3.22
N GLY A 65 1.56 -0.53 -4.04
CA GLY A 65 0.21 0.02 -3.94
C GLY A 65 -0.91 -1.03 -4.14
N PRO A 66 -0.91 -1.81 -5.24
CA PRO A 66 -1.91 -2.86 -5.45
C PRO A 66 -1.84 -3.97 -4.40
N SER A 67 -0.62 -4.31 -3.96
CA SER A 67 -0.37 -5.34 -2.95
C SER A 67 -0.94 -4.95 -1.58
N LEU A 68 -0.91 -3.68 -1.19
CA LEU A 68 -1.43 -3.22 0.09
C LEU A 68 -2.96 -3.29 0.18
N ASN A 69 -3.69 -3.04 -0.91
CA ASN A 69 -5.14 -3.21 -0.96
C ASN A 69 -5.54 -4.69 -0.78
N ILE A 70 -4.78 -5.60 -1.41
CA ILE A 70 -4.96 -7.05 -1.24
C ILE A 70 -4.58 -7.48 0.18
N LEU A 71 -3.50 -6.94 0.74
CA LEU A 71 -3.00 -7.28 2.07
C LEU A 71 -4.03 -6.94 3.17
N ILE A 72 -4.68 -5.78 3.10
CA ILE A 72 -5.73 -5.40 4.07
C ILE A 72 -6.94 -6.33 3.95
N LYS A 73 -7.32 -6.69 2.72
CA LYS A 73 -8.46 -7.59 2.44
C LYS A 73 -8.19 -9.01 2.94
N LEU A 74 -6.97 -9.53 2.70
CA LEU A 74 -6.54 -10.85 3.15
C LEU A 74 -6.37 -10.90 4.68
N MET A 75 -5.73 -9.91 5.30
CA MET A 75 -5.60 -9.89 6.76
C MET A 75 -6.96 -9.88 7.47
N SER A 76 -7.94 -9.17 6.92
CA SER A 76 -9.30 -9.14 7.46
C SER A 76 -9.98 -10.51 7.36
N ILE A 77 -9.88 -11.19 6.21
CA ILE A 77 -10.48 -12.53 6.00
C ILE A 77 -9.79 -13.58 6.89
N VAL A 78 -8.45 -13.60 6.91
CA VAL A 78 -7.68 -14.52 7.76
C VAL A 78 -8.03 -14.30 9.24
N SER A 79 -8.14 -13.05 9.67
CA SER A 79 -8.52 -12.75 11.06
C SER A 79 -9.91 -13.26 11.41
N VAL A 80 -10.89 -13.15 10.52
CA VAL A 80 -12.26 -13.65 10.77
C VAL A 80 -12.29 -15.18 10.83
N VAL A 81 -11.57 -15.86 9.94
CA VAL A 81 -11.50 -17.33 9.94
C VAL A 81 -10.82 -17.85 11.21
N VAL A 82 -9.69 -17.26 11.59
CA VAL A 82 -8.89 -17.68 12.74
C VAL A 82 -9.51 -17.23 14.08
N ALA A 83 -10.38 -16.21 14.09
CA ALA A 83 -11.06 -15.75 15.31
C ALA A 83 -11.88 -16.86 15.98
N SER A 84 -12.60 -17.67 15.19
CA SER A 84 -13.42 -18.78 15.71
C SER A 84 -12.57 -19.85 16.41
N LEU A 85 -11.37 -20.13 15.87
CA LEU A 85 -10.38 -21.05 16.42
C LEU A 85 -9.76 -20.50 17.71
N VAL A 86 -9.32 -19.22 17.68
CA VAL A 86 -8.68 -18.57 18.83
C VAL A 86 -9.64 -18.48 20.01
N VAL A 87 -10.91 -18.13 19.80
CA VAL A 87 -11.90 -18.05 20.90
C VAL A 87 -12.10 -19.41 21.58
N ARG A 88 -12.26 -20.49 20.81
CA ARG A 88 -12.44 -21.83 21.40
C ARG A 88 -11.22 -22.32 22.16
N TYR A 89 -10.02 -22.25 21.58
CA TYR A 89 -8.81 -22.75 22.24
C TYR A 89 -8.29 -21.82 23.34
N SER A 90 -8.50 -20.50 23.23
CA SER A 90 -8.17 -19.56 24.31
C SER A 90 -9.04 -19.78 25.54
N LEU A 91 -10.34 -20.08 25.38
CA LEU A 91 -11.23 -20.35 26.51
C LEU A 91 -10.91 -21.68 27.22
N VAL A 92 -10.55 -22.71 26.45
CA VAL A 92 -10.09 -24.00 27.00
C VAL A 92 -8.75 -23.86 27.73
N ALA A 93 -7.80 -23.11 27.16
CA ALA A 93 -6.50 -22.87 27.79
C ALA A 93 -6.58 -22.05 29.09
N GLN A 94 -7.64 -21.25 29.27
CA GLN A 94 -7.90 -20.52 30.51
C GLN A 94 -8.75 -21.31 31.53
N GLY A 95 -9.12 -22.56 31.23
CA GLY A 95 -9.81 -23.47 32.16
C GLY A 95 -11.28 -23.15 32.41
N TRP A 96 -11.94 -22.41 31.51
CA TRP A 96 -13.36 -22.08 31.62
C TRP A 96 -14.30 -23.14 30.99
N LEU A 97 -13.72 -24.20 30.43
CA LEU A 97 -14.35 -25.43 29.91
C LEU A 97 -13.45 -26.61 30.31
#